data_AF-A0A5Q4ZLE5-F1
#
_entry.id   AF-A0A5Q4ZLE5-F1
#
_cell.length_a   1.000
_cell.length_b   1.000
_cell.length_c   1.000
_cell.angle_alpha   90.00
_cell.angle_beta   90.00
_cell.angle_gamma   90.00
#
_symmetry.space_group_name_H-M   'P 1'
#
loop_
_entity.id
_entity.type
_entity.pdbx_description
1 polymer ?
#
loop_
_entity_poly.entity_id
_entity_poly.type
_entity_poly.pdbx_seq_one_letter_code
_entity_poly.pdbx_strand_id
1 'polypeptide(L)'
;MSITTERVQAPLSDADVSSEVLSSLINMAGRQRMLSQRIVLKAILAFQQFDGALAIARDTLNTFADSHTALTRGRDGLPGLFSPALRDAFHGSGQVAAKIAEFIALASTALEAIGRASPRADDALKALVDSVDPLLTHLHGVTAVYEQESRRIARLQKKEQQQLIERIKAIAKEAHIVSFNGQIVASRAHVTGREFAVVAGVMTTITKELEAVVSAFVKKTSAG
;
A
#
# COMPACT_ATOMS: atom_id res chain seq x y z
N MET A 1 8.79 -28.87 27.45
CA MET A 1 7.47 -28.76 26.81
C MET A 1 7.47 -27.44 26.06
N SER A 2 7.84 -27.47 24.78
CA SER A 2 8.07 -26.29 23.96
C SER A 2 6.77 -25.91 23.27
N ILE A 3 6.24 -24.72 23.57
CA ILE A 3 5.07 -24.18 22.87
C ILE A 3 5.60 -23.37 21.70
N THR A 4 5.63 -24.00 20.53
CA THR A 4 5.88 -23.35 19.25
C THR A 4 4.62 -22.56 18.90
N THR A 5 4.64 -21.24 19.11
CA THR A 5 3.57 -20.35 18.66
C THR A 5 3.72 -20.16 17.16
N GLU A 6 3.05 -21.02 16.40
CA GLU A 6 2.81 -20.84 14.98
C GLU A 6 1.91 -19.60 14.83
N ARG A 7 2.52 -18.45 14.50
CA ARG A 7 1.78 -17.27 14.05
C ARG A 7 1.12 -17.64 12.72
N VAL A 8 -0.13 -18.09 12.79
CA VAL A 8 -1.05 -18.06 11.65
C VAL A 8 -1.12 -16.60 11.22
N GLN A 9 -0.45 -16.29 10.12
CA GLN A 9 -0.43 -14.96 9.53
C GLN A 9 -1.83 -14.74 8.93
N ALA A 10 -2.69 -14.10 9.71
CA ALA A 10 -3.97 -13.62 9.22
C ALA A 10 -3.72 -12.75 7.97
N PRO A 11 -4.58 -12.83 6.94
CA PRO A 11 -4.44 -11.95 5.78
C PRO A 11 -4.41 -10.50 6.27
N LEU A 12 -3.38 -9.76 5.85
CA LEU A 12 -3.21 -8.34 6.18
C LEU A 12 -4.54 -7.62 5.94
N SER A 13 -5.06 -6.98 6.98
CA SER A 13 -6.28 -6.18 6.83
C SER A 13 -5.95 -4.96 5.96
N ASP A 14 -6.93 -4.41 5.25
CA ASP A 14 -6.78 -3.16 4.46
C ASP A 14 -6.13 -2.03 5.29
N ALA A 15 -6.24 -2.06 6.62
CA ALA A 15 -5.71 -1.05 7.53
C ALA A 15 -4.20 -1.16 7.82
N ASP A 16 -3.58 -2.31 7.52
CA ASP A 16 -2.18 -2.60 7.89
C ASP A 16 -1.17 -2.26 6.78
N VAL A 17 -1.63 -1.84 5.60
CA VAL A 17 -0.73 -1.46 4.51
C VAL A 17 -0.14 -0.07 4.80
N SER A 18 1.18 0.00 4.94
CA SER A 18 1.87 1.26 5.20
C SER A 18 1.76 2.22 4.01
N SER A 19 1.84 3.53 4.29
CA SER A 19 1.85 4.57 3.24
C SER A 19 3.01 4.41 2.26
N GLU A 20 4.15 3.89 2.72
CA GLU A 20 5.32 3.62 1.88
C GLU A 20 5.05 2.46 0.91
N VAL A 21 4.42 1.38 1.39
CA VAL A 21 4.02 0.26 0.55
C VAL A 21 2.98 0.70 -0.48
N LEU A 22 1.97 1.47 -0.08
CA LEU A 22 0.96 2.03 -1.01
C LEU A 22 1.60 2.91 -2.10
N SER A 23 2.55 3.78 -1.73
CA SER A 23 3.27 4.61 -2.70
C SER A 23 4.09 3.78 -3.67
N SER A 24 4.72 2.72 -3.17
CA SER A 24 5.49 1.78 -3.98
C SER A 24 4.61 1.02 -4.97
N LEU A 25 3.42 0.59 -4.55
CA LEU A 25 2.44 -0.08 -5.41
C LEU A 25 1.91 0.85 -6.51
N ILE A 26 1.56 2.10 -6.19
CA ILE A 26 1.13 3.11 -7.18
C ILE A 26 2.25 3.35 -8.20
N ASN A 27 3.49 3.54 -7.74
CA ASN A 27 4.63 3.73 -8.63
C ASN A 27 4.85 2.50 -9.54
N MET A 28 4.71 1.29 -9.01
CA MET A 28 4.88 0.06 -9.77
C MET A 28 3.77 -0.12 -10.82
N ALA A 29 2.51 0.12 -10.45
CA ALA A 29 1.37 0.12 -11.38
C ALA A 29 1.54 1.18 -12.47
N GLY A 30 1.94 2.40 -12.09
CA GLY A 30 2.21 3.50 -13.01
C GLY A 30 3.31 3.17 -14.02
N ARG A 31 4.41 2.53 -13.56
CA ARG A 31 5.52 2.09 -14.43
C ARG A 31 5.11 1.07 -15.49
N GLN A 32 4.05 0.28 -15.25
CA GLN A 32 3.59 -0.72 -16.24
C GLN A 32 3.26 -0.08 -17.60
N ARG A 33 2.68 1.14 -17.60
CA ARG A 33 2.35 1.86 -18.85
C ARG A 33 3.59 2.24 -19.65
N MET A 34 4.62 2.75 -18.97
CA MET A 34 5.88 3.09 -19.62
C MET A 34 6.59 1.84 -20.13
N LEU A 35 6.59 0.77 -19.33
CA LEU A 35 7.21 -0.50 -19.70
C LEU A 35 6.51 -1.14 -20.90
N SER A 36 5.18 -1.15 -20.97
CA SER A 36 4.44 -1.72 -22.11
C SER A 36 4.77 -0.99 -23.42
N GLN A 37 4.77 0.35 -23.41
CA GLN A 37 5.17 1.15 -24.57
C GLN A 37 6.64 0.92 -24.95
N ARG A 38 7.54 0.85 -23.95
CA ARG A 38 8.96 0.60 -24.17
C ARG A 38 9.22 -0.78 -24.77
N ILE A 39 8.47 -1.80 -24.37
CA ILE A 39 8.52 -3.14 -24.97
C ILE A 39 8.20 -3.06 -26.46
N VAL A 40 7.09 -2.42 -26.84
CA VAL A 40 6.68 -2.29 -28.24
C VAL A 40 7.70 -1.49 -29.05
N LEU A 41 8.15 -0.34 -28.55
CA LEU A 41 9.17 0.47 -29.23
C LEU A 41 10.45 -0.34 -29.47
N LYS A 42 10.93 -1.08 -28.45
CA LYS A 42 12.15 -1.86 -28.57
C LYS A 42 11.97 -3.10 -29.45
N ALA A 43 10.78 -3.68 -29.51
CA ALA A 43 10.45 -4.73 -30.47
C ALA A 43 10.50 -4.20 -31.92
N ILE A 44 9.95 -3.01 -32.19
CA ILE A 44 10.03 -2.35 -33.50
C ILE A 44 11.49 -2.10 -33.91
N LEU A 45 12.30 -1.54 -33.00
CA LEU A 45 13.72 -1.29 -33.26
C LEU A 45 14.50 -2.61 -33.47
N ALA A 46 14.18 -3.66 -32.71
CA ALA A 46 14.79 -4.97 -32.88
C ALA A 46 14.45 -5.60 -34.24
N PHE A 47 13.20 -5.46 -34.69
CA PHE A 47 12.77 -5.91 -36.02
C PHE A 47 13.53 -5.18 -37.13
N GLN A 48 13.77 -3.88 -36.96
CA GLN A 48 14.62 -3.06 -37.84
C GLN A 48 16.13 -3.30 -37.68
N GLN A 49 16.54 -4.31 -36.91
CA GLN A 49 17.95 -4.70 -36.71
C GLN A 49 18.82 -3.64 -36.04
N PHE A 50 18.24 -2.78 -35.18
CA PHE A 50 19.04 -1.90 -34.33
C PHE A 50 19.75 -2.70 -33.22
N ASP A 51 21.06 -2.51 -33.11
CA ASP A 51 21.90 -3.22 -32.16
C ASP A 51 21.41 -3.07 -30.71
N GLY A 52 21.39 -4.19 -29.98
CA GLY A 52 20.99 -4.25 -28.57
C GLY A 52 19.49 -4.06 -28.31
N ALA A 53 18.68 -3.67 -29.29
CA ALA A 53 17.24 -3.41 -29.09
C ALA A 53 16.49 -4.66 -28.60
N LEU A 54 16.83 -5.83 -29.14
CA LEU A 54 16.21 -7.11 -28.74
C LEU A 54 16.49 -7.47 -27.28
N ALA A 55 17.73 -7.29 -26.82
CA ALA A 55 18.11 -7.55 -25.43
C ALA A 55 17.35 -6.62 -24.48
N ILE A 56 17.32 -5.32 -24.79
CA ILE A 56 16.58 -4.32 -24.00
C ILE A 56 15.08 -4.66 -23.97
N ALA A 57 14.50 -5.10 -25.10
CA ALA A 57 13.09 -5.48 -25.15
C ALA A 57 12.78 -6.66 -24.22
N ARG A 58 13.64 -7.70 -24.22
CA ARG A 58 13.51 -8.88 -23.35
C ARG A 58 13.64 -8.51 -21.87
N ASP A 59 14.63 -7.69 -21.51
CA ASP A 59 14.81 -7.23 -20.13
C ASP A 59 13.62 -6.39 -19.64
N THR A 60 13.11 -5.53 -20.52
CA THR A 60 11.93 -4.71 -20.23
C THR A 60 10.69 -5.59 -20.04
N LEU A 61 10.51 -6.61 -20.87
CA LEU A 61 9.41 -7.58 -20.75
C LEU A 61 9.50 -8.39 -19.45
N ASN A 62 10.69 -8.86 -19.07
CA ASN A 62 10.90 -9.55 -17.80
C ASN A 62 10.52 -8.65 -16.62
N THR A 63 11.01 -7.40 -16.60
CA THR A 63 10.69 -6.42 -15.56
C THR A 63 9.19 -6.15 -15.47
N PHE A 64 8.50 -6.06 -16.61
CA PHE A 64 7.05 -5.89 -16.69
C PHE A 64 6.31 -7.09 -16.10
N ALA A 65 6.65 -8.31 -16.52
CA ALA A 65 6.03 -9.54 -16.04
C ALA A 65 6.26 -9.78 -14.53
N ASP A 66 7.47 -9.51 -14.05
CA ASP A 66 7.80 -9.61 -12.62
C ASP A 66 7.02 -8.60 -11.79
N SER A 67 6.94 -7.35 -12.26
CA SER A 67 6.17 -6.30 -11.59
C SER A 67 4.68 -6.65 -11.57
N HIS A 68 4.12 -7.17 -12.67
CA HIS A 68 2.72 -7.62 -12.71
C HIS A 68 2.45 -8.76 -11.72
N THR A 69 3.39 -9.72 -11.61
CA THR A 69 3.31 -10.82 -10.64
C THR A 69 3.37 -10.28 -9.21
N ALA A 70 4.27 -9.34 -8.93
CA ALA A 70 4.38 -8.71 -7.62
C ALA A 70 3.12 -7.92 -7.22
N LEU A 71 2.51 -7.19 -8.15
CA LEU A 71 1.25 -6.46 -7.94
C LEU A 71 0.08 -7.41 -7.64
N THR A 72 0.00 -8.55 -8.33
CA THR A 72 -1.15 -9.46 -8.24
C THR A 72 -1.02 -10.48 -7.11
N ARG A 73 0.14 -11.11 -6.97
CA ARG A 73 0.37 -12.21 -6.01
C ARG A 73 1.06 -11.75 -4.73
N GLY A 74 1.66 -10.57 -4.73
CA GLY A 74 2.53 -10.12 -3.65
C GLY A 74 3.92 -10.76 -3.73
N ARG A 75 4.94 -9.99 -3.33
CA ARG A 75 6.35 -10.41 -3.21
C ARG A 75 7.11 -9.36 -2.41
N ASP A 76 8.17 -9.76 -1.70
CA ASP A 76 9.12 -8.83 -1.07
C ASP A 76 8.46 -7.76 -0.16
N GLY A 77 7.48 -8.18 0.63
CA GLY A 77 6.72 -7.29 1.53
C GLY A 77 5.54 -6.56 0.86
N LEU A 78 5.29 -6.78 -0.43
CA LEU A 78 4.08 -6.30 -1.11
C LEU A 78 2.90 -7.24 -0.85
N PRO A 79 1.70 -6.70 -0.53
CA PRO A 79 0.55 -7.49 -0.10
C PRO A 79 -0.25 -8.12 -1.26
N GLY A 80 0.16 -7.91 -2.51
CA GLY A 80 -0.62 -8.32 -3.69
C GLY A 80 -1.94 -7.55 -3.80
N LEU A 81 -3.00 -8.22 -4.28
CA LEU A 81 -4.36 -7.64 -4.37
C LEU A 81 -5.07 -7.64 -3.00
N PHE A 82 -4.66 -6.71 -2.15
CA PHE A 82 -5.13 -6.62 -0.76
C PHE A 82 -6.61 -6.26 -0.64
N SER A 83 -7.11 -5.31 -1.45
CA SER A 83 -8.50 -4.85 -1.36
C SER A 83 -9.44 -5.55 -2.34
N PRO A 84 -10.75 -5.66 -2.02
CA PRO A 84 -11.76 -6.15 -2.96
C PRO A 84 -11.83 -5.33 -4.26
N ALA A 85 -11.65 -4.01 -4.17
CA ALA A 85 -11.66 -3.12 -5.33
C ALA A 85 -10.49 -3.43 -6.28
N LEU A 86 -9.31 -3.73 -5.75
CA LEU A 86 -8.17 -4.18 -6.57
C LEU A 86 -8.41 -5.55 -7.19
N ARG A 87 -9.00 -6.50 -6.44
CA ARG A 87 -9.38 -7.80 -6.98
C ARG A 87 -10.37 -7.66 -8.14
N ASP A 88 -11.37 -6.81 -8.00
CA ASP A 88 -12.34 -6.54 -9.07
C ASP A 88 -11.69 -5.83 -10.27
N ALA A 89 -10.80 -4.86 -10.03
CA ALA A 89 -10.08 -4.17 -11.10
C ALA A 89 -9.25 -5.12 -11.98
N PHE A 90 -8.64 -6.15 -11.38
CA PHE A 90 -7.82 -7.13 -12.11
C PHE A 90 -8.61 -8.33 -12.65
N HIS A 91 -9.57 -8.86 -11.89
CA HIS A 91 -10.24 -10.14 -12.16
C HIS A 91 -11.75 -10.03 -12.39
N GLY A 92 -12.32 -8.84 -12.28
CA GLY A 92 -13.73 -8.57 -12.55
C GLY A 92 -14.07 -8.62 -14.04
N SER A 93 -15.14 -7.96 -14.44
CA SER A 93 -15.67 -8.00 -15.82
C SER A 93 -14.65 -7.56 -16.88
N GLY A 94 -13.74 -6.64 -16.53
CA GLY A 94 -12.69 -6.17 -17.43
C GLY A 94 -11.56 -7.17 -17.67
N GLN A 95 -11.42 -8.22 -16.84
CA GLN A 95 -10.40 -9.27 -16.94
C GLN A 95 -8.98 -8.72 -17.24
N VAL A 96 -8.59 -7.63 -16.57
CA VAL A 96 -7.35 -6.90 -16.86
C VAL A 96 -6.11 -7.78 -16.66
N ALA A 97 -6.11 -8.68 -15.66
CA ALA A 97 -5.04 -9.64 -15.47
C ALA A 97 -4.85 -10.56 -16.69
N ALA A 98 -5.95 -11.04 -17.29
CA ALA A 98 -5.89 -11.86 -18.49
C ALA A 98 -5.36 -11.08 -19.70
N LYS A 99 -5.77 -9.81 -19.86
CA LYS A 99 -5.28 -8.93 -20.94
C LYS A 99 -3.79 -8.61 -20.79
N ILE A 100 -3.30 -8.42 -19.57
CA ILE A 100 -1.86 -8.24 -19.31
C ILE A 100 -1.10 -9.53 -19.63
N ALA A 101 -1.62 -10.70 -19.25
CA ALA A 101 -1.02 -11.99 -19.58
C ALA A 101 -0.99 -12.25 -21.09
N GLU A 102 -2.04 -11.89 -21.81
CA GLU A 102 -2.11 -11.95 -23.28
C GLU A 102 -1.05 -11.04 -23.92
N PHE A 103 -0.91 -9.80 -23.46
CA PHE A 103 0.15 -8.91 -23.92
C PHE A 103 1.56 -9.50 -23.69
N ILE A 104 1.81 -10.09 -22.51
CA ILE A 104 3.09 -10.75 -22.21
C ILE A 104 3.35 -11.89 -23.19
N ALA A 105 2.33 -12.68 -23.54
CA ALA A 105 2.43 -13.77 -24.50
C ALA A 105 2.71 -13.27 -25.92
N LEU A 106 2.00 -12.21 -26.36
CA LEU A 106 2.23 -11.56 -27.65
C LEU A 106 3.65 -10.99 -27.74
N ALA A 107 4.10 -10.29 -26.70
CA ALA A 107 5.44 -9.73 -26.63
C ALA A 107 6.52 -10.82 -26.69
N SER A 108 6.35 -11.90 -25.92
CA SER A 108 7.28 -13.03 -25.93
C SER A 108 7.37 -13.65 -27.33
N THR A 109 6.21 -13.92 -27.95
CA THR A 109 6.12 -14.49 -29.30
C THR A 109 6.81 -13.60 -30.34
N ALA A 110 6.56 -12.30 -30.31
CA ALA A 110 7.18 -11.34 -31.23
C ALA A 110 8.70 -11.28 -31.04
N LEU A 111 9.20 -11.18 -29.81
CA LEU A 111 10.64 -11.10 -29.52
C LEU A 111 11.38 -12.42 -29.83
N GLU A 112 10.72 -13.57 -29.70
CA GLU A 112 11.26 -14.85 -30.16
C GLU A 112 11.32 -14.93 -31.68
N ALA A 113 10.25 -14.54 -32.39
CA ALA A 113 10.20 -14.54 -33.84
C ALA A 113 11.25 -13.59 -34.45
N ILE A 114 11.38 -12.38 -33.90
CA ILE A 114 12.41 -11.40 -34.29
C ILE A 114 13.81 -11.99 -34.07
N GLY A 115 14.07 -12.56 -32.88
CA GLY A 115 15.39 -13.10 -32.53
C GLY A 115 15.81 -14.32 -33.36
N ARG A 116 14.86 -15.01 -33.99
CA ARG A 116 15.13 -16.14 -34.91
C ARG A 116 15.08 -15.75 -36.39
N ALA A 117 14.89 -14.46 -36.71
CA ALA A 117 14.62 -13.99 -38.07
C ALA A 117 13.50 -14.79 -38.75
N SER A 118 12.45 -15.13 -38.00
CA SER A 118 11.33 -15.94 -38.47
C SER A 118 10.49 -15.18 -39.49
N PRO A 119 9.96 -15.85 -40.54
CA PRO A 119 9.00 -15.24 -41.47
C PRO A 119 7.75 -14.68 -40.78
N ARG A 120 7.41 -15.17 -39.58
CA ARG A 120 6.25 -14.74 -38.79
C ARG A 120 6.51 -13.49 -37.94
N ALA A 121 7.72 -12.93 -37.97
CA ALA A 121 8.09 -11.81 -37.11
C ALA A 121 7.25 -10.54 -37.38
N ASP A 122 6.89 -10.29 -38.64
CA ASP A 122 6.06 -9.14 -39.02
C ASP A 122 4.64 -9.25 -38.44
N ASP A 123 3.97 -10.37 -38.69
CA ASP A 123 2.63 -10.64 -38.14
C ASP A 123 2.59 -10.59 -36.60
N ALA A 124 3.60 -11.18 -35.95
CA ALA A 124 3.71 -11.19 -34.50
C ALA A 124 3.96 -9.78 -33.93
N LEU A 125 4.79 -8.98 -34.61
CA LEU A 125 5.03 -7.59 -34.23
C LEU A 125 3.75 -6.74 -34.40
N LYS A 126 3.03 -6.93 -35.51
CA LYS A 126 1.76 -6.22 -35.75
C LYS A 126 0.74 -6.52 -34.65
N ALA A 127 0.55 -7.80 -34.30
CA ALA A 127 -0.35 -8.18 -33.21
C ALA A 127 0.05 -7.57 -31.86
N LEU A 128 1.36 -7.49 -31.58
CA LEU A 128 1.86 -6.81 -30.38
C LEU A 128 1.56 -5.30 -30.41
N VAL A 129 1.81 -4.63 -31.52
CA VAL A 129 1.53 -3.18 -31.67
C VAL A 129 0.03 -2.90 -31.49
N ASP A 130 -0.84 -3.68 -32.12
CA ASP A 130 -2.30 -3.49 -32.05
C ASP A 130 -2.84 -3.69 -30.62
N SER A 131 -2.13 -4.44 -29.77
CA SER A 131 -2.54 -4.71 -28.38
C SER A 131 -2.20 -3.59 -27.38
N VAL A 132 -1.28 -2.67 -27.71
CA VAL A 132 -0.71 -1.74 -26.72
C VAL A 132 -1.68 -0.65 -26.30
N ASP A 133 -2.41 -0.04 -27.24
CA ASP A 133 -3.32 1.06 -26.94
C ASP A 133 -4.50 0.60 -26.07
N PRO A 134 -5.19 -0.53 -26.38
CA PRO A 134 -6.16 -1.11 -25.47
C PRO A 134 -5.55 -1.39 -24.09
N LEU A 135 -4.34 -1.97 -24.03
CA LEU A 135 -3.70 -2.28 -22.75
C LEU A 135 -3.46 -1.02 -21.90
N LEU A 136 -3.04 0.09 -22.51
CA LEU A 136 -2.79 1.35 -21.79
C LEU A 136 -4.03 1.85 -21.06
N THR A 137 -5.21 1.73 -21.65
CA THR A 137 -6.48 2.06 -20.99
C THR A 137 -6.70 1.21 -19.74
N HIS A 138 -6.47 -0.10 -19.82
CA HIS A 138 -6.62 -1.01 -18.68
C HIS A 138 -5.59 -0.73 -17.57
N LEU A 139 -4.32 -0.50 -17.94
CA LEU A 139 -3.25 -0.16 -17.00
C LEU A 139 -3.51 1.18 -16.29
N HIS A 140 -4.06 2.16 -17.01
CA HIS A 140 -4.49 3.42 -16.41
C HIS A 140 -5.61 3.21 -15.39
N GLY A 141 -6.64 2.43 -15.75
CA GLY A 141 -7.75 2.11 -14.86
C GLY A 141 -7.28 1.44 -13.56
N VAL A 142 -6.41 0.43 -13.65
CA VAL A 142 -5.84 -0.23 -12.47
C VAL A 142 -5.02 0.74 -11.61
N THR A 143 -4.21 1.61 -12.22
CA THR A 143 -3.43 2.61 -11.47
C THR A 143 -4.35 3.55 -10.69
N ALA A 144 -5.46 3.99 -11.30
CA ALA A 144 -6.45 4.83 -10.64
C ALA A 144 -7.10 4.15 -9.42
N VAL A 145 -7.35 2.83 -9.50
CA VAL A 145 -7.87 2.06 -8.36
C VAL A 145 -6.86 2.01 -7.21
N TYR A 146 -5.57 1.81 -7.50
CA TYR A 146 -4.52 1.91 -6.46
C TYR A 146 -4.48 3.29 -5.79
N GLU A 147 -4.59 4.37 -6.57
CA GLU A 147 -4.65 5.73 -6.02
C GLU A 147 -5.88 5.97 -5.16
N GLN A 148 -7.05 5.49 -5.61
CA GLN A 148 -8.29 5.59 -4.85
C GLN A 148 -8.20 4.83 -3.52
N GLU A 149 -7.62 3.63 -3.55
CA GLU A 149 -7.44 2.78 -2.39
C GLU A 149 -6.48 3.40 -1.38
N SER A 150 -5.36 3.94 -1.85
CA SER A 150 -4.41 4.70 -1.02
C SER A 150 -5.08 5.89 -0.32
N ARG A 151 -5.86 6.69 -1.07
CA ARG A 151 -6.63 7.81 -0.48
C ARG A 151 -7.68 7.33 0.52
N ARG A 152 -8.29 6.16 0.30
CA ARG A 152 -9.28 5.55 1.21
C ARG A 152 -8.62 5.16 2.53
N ILE A 153 -7.50 4.43 2.46
CA ILE A 153 -6.74 3.98 3.64
C ILE A 153 -6.21 5.18 4.42
N ALA A 154 -5.62 6.18 3.75
CA ALA A 154 -5.13 7.38 4.42
C ALA A 154 -6.24 8.13 5.20
N ARG A 155 -7.46 8.20 4.65
CA ARG A 155 -8.62 8.77 5.35
C ARG A 155 -9.04 7.94 6.56
N LEU A 156 -9.02 6.61 6.44
CA LEU A 156 -9.36 5.71 7.55
C LEU A 156 -8.35 5.81 8.68
N GLN A 157 -7.05 5.74 8.37
CA GLN A 157 -5.96 5.89 9.34
C GLN A 157 -6.05 7.23 10.08
N LYS A 158 -6.31 8.32 9.35
CA LYS A 158 -6.53 9.65 9.98
C LYS A 158 -7.73 9.66 10.93
N LYS A 159 -8.82 8.99 10.55
CA LYS A 159 -10.03 8.90 11.39
C LYS A 159 -9.77 8.08 12.65
N GLU A 160 -9.11 6.93 12.52
CA GLU A 160 -8.74 6.06 13.65
C GLU A 160 -7.80 6.78 14.61
N GLN A 161 -6.80 7.48 14.08
CA GLN A 161 -5.89 8.29 14.88
C GLN A 161 -6.63 9.38 15.66
N GLN A 162 -7.57 10.08 15.03
CA GLN A 162 -8.39 11.09 15.71
C GLN A 162 -9.25 10.47 16.83
N GLN A 163 -9.86 9.30 16.57
CA GLN A 163 -10.66 8.61 17.58
C GLN A 163 -9.83 8.14 18.77
N LEU A 164 -8.60 7.67 18.55
CA LEU A 164 -7.68 7.28 19.62
C LEU A 164 -7.32 8.49 20.49
N ILE A 165 -7.01 9.63 19.87
CA ILE A 165 -6.69 10.87 20.59
C ILE A 165 -7.86 11.32 21.47
N GLU A 166 -9.10 11.30 20.95
CA GLU A 166 -10.28 11.67 21.74
C GLU A 166 -10.56 10.69 22.89
N ARG A 167 -10.31 9.39 22.69
CA ARG A 167 -10.37 8.40 23.78
C ARG A 167 -9.34 8.66 24.87
N ILE A 168 -8.09 8.97 24.50
CA ILE A 168 -7.04 9.28 25.47
C ILE A 168 -7.39 10.54 26.27
N LYS A 169 -7.90 11.59 25.61
CA LYS A 169 -8.38 12.81 26.30
C LYS A 169 -9.51 12.51 27.27
N ALA A 170 -10.46 11.66 26.90
CA ALA A 170 -11.57 11.28 27.77
C ALA A 170 -11.07 10.55 29.03
N ILE A 171 -10.16 9.57 28.87
CA ILE A 171 -9.53 8.84 29.97
C ILE A 171 -8.74 9.79 30.88
N ALA A 172 -7.95 10.70 30.29
CA ALA A 172 -7.17 11.68 31.05
C ALA A 172 -8.07 12.58 31.92
N LYS A 173 -9.18 13.07 31.35
CA LYS A 173 -10.18 13.87 32.06
C LYS A 173 -10.82 13.09 33.22
N GLU A 174 -11.19 11.84 32.99
CA GLU A 174 -11.78 10.98 34.03
C GLU A 174 -10.79 10.71 35.17
N ALA A 175 -9.54 10.37 34.84
CA ALA A 175 -8.47 10.19 35.81
C ALA A 175 -8.20 11.47 36.62
N HIS A 176 -8.24 12.66 35.97
CA HIS A 176 -8.11 13.94 36.65
C HIS A 176 -9.27 14.19 37.65
N ILE A 177 -10.51 13.88 37.27
CA ILE A 177 -11.68 13.99 38.18
C ILE A 177 -11.51 13.05 39.38
N VAL A 178 -11.13 11.79 39.16
CA VAL A 178 -10.90 10.81 40.24
C VAL A 178 -9.79 11.27 41.17
N SER A 179 -8.69 11.76 40.61
CA SER A 179 -7.57 12.31 41.36
C SER A 179 -7.98 13.51 42.22
N PHE A 180 -8.71 14.46 41.63
CA PHE A 180 -9.22 15.64 42.32
C PHE A 180 -10.18 15.26 43.46
N ASN A 181 -11.12 14.35 43.21
CA ASN A 181 -12.03 13.84 44.24
C ASN A 181 -11.27 13.14 45.38
N GLY A 182 -10.22 12.38 45.03
CA GLY A 182 -9.31 11.77 46.00
C GLY A 182 -8.63 12.80 46.90
N GLN A 183 -8.17 13.93 46.35
CA GLN A 183 -7.60 15.04 47.12
C GLN A 183 -8.62 15.68 48.08
N ILE A 184 -9.86 15.87 47.64
CA ILE A 184 -10.93 16.43 48.49
C ILE A 184 -11.25 15.49 49.66
N VAL A 185 -11.38 14.19 49.39
CA VAL A 185 -11.64 13.19 50.44
C VAL A 185 -10.47 13.10 51.42
N ALA A 186 -9.23 13.08 50.90
CA ALA A 186 -8.02 13.09 51.70
C ALA A 186 -7.91 14.33 52.62
N SER A 187 -8.27 15.51 52.12
CA SER A 187 -8.29 16.74 52.93
C SER A 187 -9.32 16.68 54.07
N ARG A 188 -10.42 15.94 53.90
CA ARG A 188 -11.48 15.79 54.91
C ARG A 188 -11.18 14.70 55.96
N ALA A 189 -10.33 13.73 55.64
CA ALA A 189 -10.06 12.56 56.51
C ALA A 189 -8.97 12.77 57.57
N HIS A 190 -8.51 14.01 57.82
CA HIS A 190 -7.46 14.34 58.79
C HIS A 190 -6.21 13.43 58.69
N VAL A 191 -5.83 12.70 59.74
CA VAL A 191 -4.55 11.97 59.83
C VAL A 191 -4.48 10.80 58.82
N THR A 192 -5.58 10.10 58.58
CA THR A 192 -5.66 8.98 57.61
C THR A 192 -5.71 9.44 56.15
N GLY A 193 -5.99 10.72 55.88
CA GLY A 193 -6.03 11.26 54.52
C GLY A 193 -4.67 11.64 53.94
N ARG A 194 -3.61 11.74 54.76
CA ARG A 194 -2.34 12.33 54.35
C ARG A 194 -1.61 11.52 53.26
N GLU A 195 -1.62 10.20 53.36
CA GLU A 195 -1.02 9.30 52.35
C GLU A 195 -1.83 9.31 51.04
N PHE A 196 -3.17 9.34 51.14
CA PHE A 196 -4.06 9.45 49.98
C PHE A 196 -3.90 10.79 49.25
N ALA A 197 -3.63 11.89 49.96
CA ALA A 197 -3.36 13.19 49.36
C ALA A 197 -2.09 13.17 48.49
N VAL A 198 -1.05 12.45 48.92
CA VAL A 198 0.20 12.32 48.16
C VAL A 198 -0.04 11.53 46.87
N VAL A 199 -0.71 10.38 46.96
CA VAL A 199 -1.02 9.54 45.78
C VAL A 199 -1.88 10.29 44.77
N ALA A 200 -2.93 10.99 45.24
CA ALA A 200 -3.77 11.82 44.39
C ALA A 200 -3.00 13.04 43.81
N GLY A 201 -2.07 13.63 44.57
CA GLY A 201 -1.14 14.63 44.05
C GLY A 201 -0.33 14.13 42.85
N VAL A 202 0.28 12.95 42.99
CA VAL A 202 1.07 12.31 41.93
C VAL A 202 0.21 11.97 40.71
N MET A 203 -0.99 11.42 40.91
CA MET A 203 -1.92 11.12 39.81
C MET A 203 -2.30 12.39 39.02
N THR A 204 -2.56 13.50 39.69
CA THR A 204 -2.83 14.79 39.02
C THR A 204 -1.65 15.22 38.15
N THR A 205 -0.40 15.09 38.63
CA THR A 205 0.79 15.41 37.82
C THR A 205 0.90 14.50 36.60
N ILE A 206 0.71 13.19 36.76
CA ILE A 206 0.75 12.22 35.64
C ILE A 206 -0.32 12.56 34.60
N THR A 207 -1.55 12.88 35.02
CA THR A 207 -2.63 13.23 34.09
C THR A 207 -2.31 14.50 33.29
N LYS A 208 -1.71 15.52 33.93
CA LYS A 208 -1.29 16.76 33.24
C LYS A 208 -0.18 16.52 32.23
N GLU A 209 0.81 15.70 32.57
CA GLU A 209 1.88 15.32 31.64
C GLU A 209 1.31 14.55 30.44
N LEU A 210 0.38 13.63 30.67
CA LEU A 210 -0.28 12.86 29.62
C LEU A 210 -1.11 13.75 28.68
N GLU A 211 -1.87 14.72 29.21
CA GLU A 211 -2.58 15.72 28.39
C GLU A 211 -1.62 16.58 27.55
N ALA A 212 -0.48 16.98 28.11
CA ALA A 212 0.53 17.76 27.41
C ALA A 212 1.16 16.97 26.25
N VAL A 213 1.50 15.70 26.46
CA VAL A 213 2.05 14.81 25.44
C VAL A 213 1.04 14.59 24.31
N VAL A 214 -0.23 14.32 24.64
CA VAL A 214 -1.29 14.12 23.65
C VAL A 214 -1.52 15.40 22.84
N SER A 215 -1.56 16.56 23.49
CA SER A 215 -1.73 17.85 22.82
C SER A 215 -0.56 18.19 21.89
N ALA A 216 0.68 17.90 22.32
CA ALA A 216 1.87 18.07 21.50
C ALA A 216 1.85 17.13 20.27
N PHE A 217 1.44 15.87 20.46
CA PHE A 217 1.29 14.90 19.39
C PHE A 217 0.25 15.34 18.36
N VAL A 218 -0.94 15.77 18.81
CA VAL A 218 -2.00 16.32 17.95
C VAL A 218 -1.48 17.46 17.10
N LYS A 219 -0.80 18.44 17.72
CA LYS A 219 -0.28 19.64 17.05
C LYS A 219 0.77 19.29 15.99
N LYS A 220 1.58 18.25 16.22
CA LYS A 220 2.56 17.76 15.25
C LYS A 220 1.88 17.07 14.06
N THR A 221 0.80 16.33 14.30
CA THR A 221 0.08 15.58 13.27
C THR A 221 -0.90 16.40 12.44
N SER A 222 -1.27 17.61 12.87
CA SER A 222 -2.10 18.56 12.11
C SER A 222 -1.30 19.58 11.29
N ALA A 223 0.02 19.64 11.49
CA ALA A 223 0.93 20.53 10.78
C ALA A 223 1.66 19.87 9.59
N GLY A 224 1.43 18.56 9.34
CA GLY A 224 1.91 17.81 8.19
C GLY A 224 0.75 17.27 7.36
#